data_AF-A0A9P3B1Q3-F1
#
_entry.id   AF-A0A9P3B1Q3-F1
#
_cell.length_a   1.000
_cell.length_b   1.000
_cell.length_c   1.000
_cell.angle_alpha   90.00
_cell.angle_beta   90.00
_cell.angle_gamma   90.00
#
_symmetry.space_group_name_H-M   'P 1'
#
loop_
_entity.id
_entity.type
_entity.pdbx_description
1 polymer ?
#
loop_
_entity_poly.entity_id
_entity_poly.type
_entity_poly.pdbx_seq_one_letter_code
_entity_poly.pdbx_strand_id
1 'polypeptide(L)'
;MFTAKITATSPAQPITAAPVAVKNDTSGDVWVFFGTGQFLQSLDKENDAVQSLYGLIDDDGATIQRADLAQRAFVVTVGGQSVFADATLGDMDSKRGWFIDFNNPDDKGERIYSEATVAWMGAAGTVLGVVSNVPTKDPCDQGGYHYYNYLDAFTGGNISVPFLDSNHDGEVNDGDLVLNATTGALHTPRRKEQGLSATTLVLKCGRYVLPAQTSDGNLVEEAVDAKGCGGAGIKGRVSWRELIN
;
A
#
# COMPACT_ATOMS: atom_id res chain seq x y z
N MET A 1 6.84 21.33 -1.25
CA MET A 1 7.48 20.63 -2.41
C MET A 1 8.34 19.49 -1.89
N PHE A 2 8.33 18.31 -2.54
CA PHE A 2 9.12 17.13 -2.15
C PHE A 2 9.79 16.50 -3.37
N THR A 3 11.00 15.94 -3.19
CA THR A 3 11.71 15.19 -4.24
C THR A 3 12.08 13.81 -3.70
N ALA A 4 11.48 12.75 -4.26
CA ALA A 4 11.72 11.38 -3.84
C ALA A 4 13.14 10.91 -4.17
N LYS A 5 13.91 10.56 -3.14
CA LYS A 5 15.29 10.05 -3.21
C LYS A 5 15.59 9.19 -1.99
N ILE A 6 16.36 8.10 -2.12
CA ILE A 6 16.82 7.28 -0.98
C ILE A 6 17.69 8.10 -0.01
N THR A 7 18.70 8.78 -0.53
CA THR A 7 19.51 9.75 0.22
C THR A 7 19.62 11.07 -0.55
N ALA A 8 20.17 12.11 0.07
CA ALA A 8 20.36 13.41 -0.60
C ALA A 8 21.19 13.30 -1.91
N THR A 9 22.10 12.32 -1.98
CA THR A 9 22.99 12.09 -3.12
C THR A 9 22.47 11.02 -4.08
N SER A 10 21.43 10.26 -3.72
CA SER A 10 20.81 9.30 -4.63
C SER A 10 20.14 9.99 -5.82
N PRO A 11 20.07 9.32 -6.98
CA PRO A 11 19.20 9.73 -8.07
C PRO A 11 17.75 9.91 -7.59
N ALA A 12 17.02 10.82 -8.24
CA ALA A 12 15.59 10.94 -8.02
C ALA A 12 14.88 9.63 -8.41
N GLN A 13 13.93 9.21 -7.59
CA GLN A 13 13.08 8.07 -7.87
C GLN A 13 11.94 8.52 -8.79
N PRO A 14 11.67 7.82 -9.91
CA PRO A 14 10.59 8.18 -10.81
C PRO A 14 9.24 7.98 -10.13
N ILE A 15 8.29 8.87 -10.41
CA ILE A 15 6.89 8.76 -10.00
C ILE A 15 6.07 8.67 -11.29
N THR A 16 5.41 7.53 -11.52
CA THR A 16 4.65 7.28 -12.76
C THR A 16 3.14 7.20 -12.54
N ALA A 17 2.69 6.80 -11.35
CA ALA A 17 1.30 6.87 -10.94
C ALA A 17 0.93 8.29 -10.48
N ALA A 18 -0.35 8.65 -10.63
CA ALA A 18 -0.84 9.90 -10.05
C ALA A 18 -0.84 9.82 -8.51
N PRO A 19 -0.34 10.86 -7.81
CA PRO A 19 -0.51 10.96 -6.38
C PRO A 19 -1.98 11.10 -5.99
N VAL A 20 -2.35 10.56 -4.83
CA VAL A 20 -3.69 10.65 -4.25
C VAL A 20 -3.67 11.56 -3.04
N ALA A 21 -4.57 12.54 -3.01
CA ALA A 21 -4.70 13.46 -1.89
C ALA A 21 -5.99 13.22 -1.11
N VAL A 22 -5.91 13.10 0.22
CA VAL A 22 -7.04 12.88 1.12
C VAL A 22 -6.89 13.75 2.36
N LYS A 23 -8.00 14.31 2.84
CA LYS A 23 -8.01 15.03 4.12
C LYS A 23 -8.15 14.04 5.28
N ASN A 24 -7.30 14.18 6.29
CA ASN A 24 -7.51 13.53 7.58
C ASN A 24 -8.61 14.30 8.32
N ASP A 25 -9.77 13.70 8.50
CA ASP A 25 -10.91 14.37 9.15
C ASP A 25 -10.67 14.67 10.64
N THR A 26 -9.72 13.98 11.29
CA THR A 26 -9.40 14.18 12.70
C THR A 26 -8.46 15.36 12.91
N SER A 27 -7.34 15.43 12.15
CA SER A 27 -6.37 16.51 12.29
C SER A 27 -6.69 17.73 11.41
N GLY A 28 -7.42 17.52 10.33
CA GLY A 28 -7.69 18.52 9.29
C GLY A 28 -6.61 18.60 8.21
N ASP A 29 -5.51 17.86 8.35
CA ASP A 29 -4.38 17.88 7.43
C ASP A 29 -4.71 17.27 6.08
N VAL A 30 -4.11 17.78 5.02
CA VAL A 30 -4.15 17.16 3.68
C VAL A 30 -2.96 16.22 3.55
N TRP A 31 -3.25 14.95 3.29
CA TRP A 31 -2.27 13.91 3.05
C TRP A 31 -2.13 13.62 1.57
N VAL A 32 -0.90 13.43 1.10
CA VAL A 32 -0.57 13.07 -0.28
C VAL A 32 0.17 11.74 -0.29
N PHE A 33 -0.39 10.75 -0.97
CA PHE A 33 0.13 9.39 -1.08
C PHE A 33 0.60 9.10 -2.50
N PHE A 34 1.79 8.53 -2.63
CA PHE A 34 2.32 8.08 -3.91
C PHE A 34 3.44 7.06 -3.70
N GLY A 35 3.55 6.12 -4.62
CA GLY A 35 4.69 5.23 -4.72
C GLY A 35 5.65 5.66 -5.82
N THR A 36 6.89 5.22 -5.72
CA THR A 36 7.89 5.40 -6.77
C THR A 36 8.09 4.13 -7.58
N GLY A 37 8.49 4.31 -8.82
CA GLY A 37 8.64 3.24 -9.77
C GLY A 37 8.35 3.69 -11.18
N GLN A 38 8.95 2.96 -12.11
CA GLN A 38 8.57 3.00 -13.53
C GLN A 38 8.58 1.59 -14.10
N PHE A 39 7.65 1.36 -15.02
CA PHE A 39 7.54 0.12 -15.78
C PHE A 39 6.97 0.40 -17.17
N LEU A 40 7.66 1.28 -17.91
CA LEU A 40 7.24 1.83 -19.20
C LEU A 40 8.08 1.29 -20.37
N GLN A 41 9.25 0.71 -20.08
CA GLN A 41 10.17 0.17 -21.08
C GLN A 41 10.75 -1.17 -20.63
N SER A 42 11.23 -1.98 -21.58
CA SER A 42 11.76 -3.32 -21.29
C SER A 42 12.92 -3.32 -20.29
N LEU A 43 13.77 -2.28 -20.31
CA LEU A 43 14.90 -2.14 -19.38
C LEU A 43 14.47 -1.94 -17.93
N ASP A 44 13.21 -1.55 -17.67
CA ASP A 44 12.74 -1.35 -16.30
C ASP A 44 12.66 -2.68 -15.54
N LYS A 45 12.48 -3.81 -16.23
CA LYS A 45 12.54 -5.17 -15.65
C LYS A 45 13.91 -5.52 -15.07
N GLU A 46 14.95 -4.89 -15.59
CA GLU A 46 16.34 -5.14 -15.18
C GLU A 46 16.81 -4.24 -14.03
N ASN A 47 16.02 -3.22 -13.70
CA ASN A 47 16.39 -2.20 -12.73
C ASN A 47 16.01 -2.61 -11.31
N ASP A 48 16.98 -3.04 -10.52
CA ASP A 48 16.77 -3.46 -9.13
C ASP A 48 16.90 -2.30 -8.11
N ALA A 49 16.88 -1.04 -8.56
CA ALA A 49 17.01 0.11 -7.67
C ALA A 49 15.83 0.19 -6.69
N VAL A 50 16.15 0.38 -5.40
CA VAL A 50 15.17 0.50 -4.31
C VAL A 50 14.20 1.65 -4.61
N GLN A 51 12.90 1.31 -4.60
CA GLN A 51 11.80 2.25 -4.67
C GLN A 51 11.19 2.46 -3.28
N SER A 52 10.27 3.43 -3.18
CA SER A 52 9.66 3.78 -1.90
C SER A 52 8.18 4.10 -2.06
N LEU A 53 7.42 3.89 -0.99
CA LEU A 53 6.07 4.43 -0.80
C LEU A 53 6.13 5.62 0.16
N TYR A 54 5.36 6.67 -0.12
CA TYR A 54 5.28 7.87 0.70
C TYR A 54 3.85 8.22 1.07
N GLY A 55 3.67 8.70 2.30
CA GLY A 55 2.53 9.49 2.73
C GLY A 55 3.05 10.80 3.33
N LEU A 56 2.71 11.94 2.72
CA LEU A 56 3.21 13.26 3.11
C LEU A 56 2.06 14.13 3.62
N ILE A 57 2.32 14.92 4.65
CA ILE A 57 1.42 15.98 5.10
C ILE A 57 1.74 17.23 4.28
N ASP A 58 0.77 17.68 3.46
CA ASP A 58 0.88 18.94 2.74
C ASP A 58 0.62 20.10 3.70
N ASP A 59 1.60 21.01 3.78
CA ASP A 59 1.63 22.14 4.69
C ASP A 59 2.04 23.40 3.90
N ASP A 60 1.18 23.73 2.95
CA ASP A 60 1.14 25.01 2.25
C ASP A 60 2.51 25.50 1.73
N GLY A 61 3.24 24.60 1.07
CA GLY A 61 4.43 24.95 0.30
C GLY A 61 5.79 24.72 0.97
N ALA A 62 5.85 24.29 2.24
CA ALA A 62 7.12 23.92 2.87
C ALA A 62 7.87 22.84 2.05
N THR A 63 9.20 22.95 2.00
CA THR A 63 10.04 21.89 1.43
C THR A 63 10.17 20.77 2.44
N ILE A 64 9.67 19.59 2.10
CA ILE A 64 9.76 18.41 2.96
C ILE A 64 11.04 17.65 2.59
N GLN A 65 11.81 17.27 3.59
CA GLN A 65 12.96 16.38 3.46
C GLN A 65 12.61 14.99 3.97
N ARG A 66 13.30 13.96 3.47
CA ARG A 66 13.09 12.58 3.92
C ARG A 66 13.37 12.39 5.42
N ALA A 67 14.23 13.21 6.01
CA ALA A 67 14.51 13.21 7.45
C ALA A 67 13.31 13.69 8.30
N ASP A 68 12.40 14.47 7.71
CA ASP A 68 11.18 14.95 8.36
C ASP A 68 10.10 13.87 8.44
N LEU A 69 10.34 12.70 7.84
CA LEU A 69 9.39 11.60 7.76
C LEU A 69 9.73 10.50 8.78
N ALA A 70 8.71 9.74 9.17
CA ALA A 70 8.90 8.49 9.89
C ALA A 70 9.21 7.35 8.90
N GLN A 71 10.24 6.56 9.18
CA GLN A 71 10.55 5.38 8.37
C GLN A 71 9.76 4.17 8.89
N ARG A 72 9.14 3.42 7.99
CA ARG A 72 8.60 2.08 8.27
C ARG A 72 9.40 1.03 7.53
N ALA A 73 9.49 -0.15 8.13
CA ALA A 73 10.23 -1.29 7.60
C ALA A 73 9.31 -2.49 7.43
N PHE A 74 9.76 -3.47 6.64
CA PHE A 74 9.13 -4.77 6.61
C PHE A 74 9.54 -5.60 7.83
N VAL A 75 8.60 -6.41 8.30
CA VAL A 75 8.81 -7.39 9.36
C VAL A 75 8.39 -8.75 8.83
N VAL A 76 9.23 -9.76 9.04
CA VAL A 76 8.89 -11.15 8.69
C VAL A 76 8.09 -11.77 9.83
N THR A 77 7.00 -12.44 9.47
CA THR A 77 6.06 -13.08 10.40
C THR A 77 6.27 -14.58 10.49
N VAL A 78 5.62 -15.21 11.46
CA VAL A 78 5.53 -16.67 11.54
C VAL A 78 4.83 -17.17 10.27
N GLY A 79 5.45 -18.10 9.55
CA GLY A 79 4.96 -18.59 8.26
C GLY A 79 5.60 -17.93 7.03
N GLY A 80 6.51 -16.97 7.22
CA GLY A 80 7.31 -16.39 6.14
C GLY A 80 6.62 -15.29 5.33
N GLN A 81 5.41 -14.88 5.74
CA GLN A 81 4.74 -13.70 5.18
C GLN A 81 5.41 -12.42 5.69
N SER A 82 5.33 -11.34 4.90
CA SER A 82 5.82 -10.03 5.30
C SER A 82 4.68 -9.11 5.71
N VAL A 83 4.94 -8.28 6.70
CA VAL A 83 4.05 -7.23 7.18
C VAL A 83 4.81 -5.92 7.36
N PHE A 84 4.10 -4.83 7.65
CA PHE A 84 4.72 -3.56 7.98
C PHE A 84 5.04 -3.45 9.47
N ALA A 85 6.03 -2.64 9.82
CA ALA A 85 6.31 -2.30 11.21
C ALA A 85 5.13 -1.57 11.86
N ASP A 86 4.98 -1.75 13.17
CA ASP A 86 4.00 -1.01 13.97
C ASP A 86 4.30 0.49 13.98
N ALA A 87 3.24 1.29 14.01
CA ALA A 87 3.32 2.68 14.45
C ALA A 87 3.13 2.73 15.96
N THR A 88 3.95 3.53 16.65
CA THR A 88 3.85 3.72 18.10
C THR A 88 3.22 5.07 18.43
N LEU A 89 2.54 5.15 19.58
CA LEU A 89 1.87 6.38 19.99
C LEU A 89 2.86 7.55 20.04
N GLY A 90 2.55 8.63 19.32
CA GLY A 90 3.38 9.84 19.24
C GLY A 90 4.56 9.75 18.26
N ASP A 91 4.74 8.66 17.53
CA ASP A 91 5.88 8.54 16.59
C ASP A 91 5.78 9.43 15.35
N MET A 92 4.58 9.93 15.08
CA MET A 92 4.28 10.94 14.06
C MET A 92 4.38 12.38 14.60
N ASP A 93 4.67 12.57 15.90
CA ASP A 93 4.78 13.91 16.48
C ASP A 93 5.94 14.66 15.83
N SER A 94 5.66 15.88 15.35
CA SER A 94 6.60 16.69 14.57
C SER A 94 7.08 16.06 13.26
N LYS A 95 6.49 14.94 12.83
CA LYS A 95 6.75 14.34 11.52
C LYS A 95 5.84 14.94 10.47
N ARG A 96 6.33 14.93 9.24
CA ARG A 96 5.66 15.49 8.06
C ARG A 96 5.09 14.40 7.16
N GLY A 97 4.90 13.22 7.73
CA GLY A 97 4.51 12.01 7.01
C GLY A 97 5.42 10.84 7.31
N TRP A 98 5.37 9.85 6.44
CA TRP A 98 6.08 8.58 6.58
C TRP A 98 6.54 8.08 5.20
N PHE A 99 7.50 7.15 5.22
CA PHE A 99 7.92 6.42 4.03
C PHE A 99 8.26 4.96 4.33
N ILE A 100 8.18 4.13 3.28
CA ILE A 100 8.60 2.73 3.31
C ILE A 100 9.57 2.50 2.15
N ASP A 101 10.71 1.88 2.43
CA ASP A 101 11.64 1.44 1.40
C ASP A 101 11.39 0.00 0.99
N PHE A 102 11.32 -0.24 -0.31
CA PHE A 102 11.20 -1.56 -0.91
C PHE A 102 12.58 -2.20 -1.06
N ASN A 103 13.19 -2.52 0.09
CA ASN A 103 14.56 -3.01 0.21
C ASN A 103 14.66 -4.45 0.71
N ASN A 104 13.56 -5.22 0.68
CA ASN A 104 13.59 -6.63 1.02
C ASN A 104 14.53 -7.37 0.03
N PRO A 105 15.57 -8.08 0.52
CA PRO A 105 16.53 -8.78 -0.35
C PRO A 105 15.89 -9.82 -1.27
N ASP A 106 14.72 -10.35 -0.92
CA ASP A 106 13.98 -11.34 -1.71
C ASP A 106 13.08 -10.69 -2.79
N ASP A 107 12.76 -9.40 -2.64
CA ASP A 107 11.85 -8.65 -3.51
C ASP A 107 12.58 -7.48 -4.22
N LYS A 108 13.72 -7.77 -4.85
CA LYS A 108 14.54 -6.72 -5.49
C LYS A 108 13.79 -6.03 -6.63
N GLY A 109 13.96 -4.70 -6.71
CA GLY A 109 13.32 -3.91 -7.76
C GLY A 109 11.80 -3.76 -7.58
N GLU A 110 11.26 -4.12 -6.41
CA GLU A 110 9.88 -3.86 -6.06
C GLU A 110 9.53 -2.37 -6.23
N ARG A 111 8.37 -2.08 -6.83
CA ARG A 111 7.98 -0.72 -7.23
C ARG A 111 6.47 -0.53 -7.34
N ILE A 112 6.02 0.72 -7.28
CA ILE A 112 4.61 1.09 -7.50
C ILE A 112 4.53 1.99 -8.72
N TYR A 113 3.67 1.60 -9.66
CA TYR A 113 3.34 2.38 -10.85
C TYR A 113 1.82 2.47 -11.07
N SER A 114 1.04 2.11 -10.05
CA SER A 114 -0.42 2.25 -10.00
C SER A 114 -0.84 3.24 -8.93
N GLU A 115 -2.02 3.83 -9.11
CA GLU A 115 -2.61 4.76 -8.15
C GLU A 115 -2.98 4.02 -6.86
N ALA A 116 -2.77 4.70 -5.73
CA ALA A 116 -3.21 4.20 -4.43
C ALA A 116 -4.74 4.34 -4.27
N THR A 117 -5.34 3.52 -3.41
CA THR A 117 -6.73 3.72 -2.97
C THR A 117 -6.74 4.04 -1.48
N VAL A 118 -7.57 4.99 -1.07
CA VAL A 118 -7.78 5.32 0.34
C VAL A 118 -9.24 5.13 0.69
N ALA A 119 -9.51 4.39 1.77
CA ALA A 119 -10.87 4.03 2.16
C ALA A 119 -11.01 3.92 3.69
N TRP A 120 -12.17 4.31 4.20
CA TRP A 120 -12.55 4.04 5.58
C TRP A 120 -13.06 2.61 5.73
N MET A 121 -12.44 1.83 6.61
CA MET A 121 -12.66 0.40 6.80
C MET A 121 -13.11 0.07 8.23
N GLY A 122 -13.98 0.92 8.80
CA GLY A 122 -14.56 0.68 10.12
C GLY A 122 -13.52 0.64 11.23
N ALA A 123 -13.41 -0.50 11.92
CA ALA A 123 -12.45 -0.69 13.02
C ALA A 123 -10.98 -0.58 12.57
N ALA A 124 -10.69 -0.84 11.28
CA ALA A 124 -9.35 -0.67 10.70
C ALA A 124 -8.99 0.80 10.41
N GLY A 125 -9.94 1.73 10.60
CA GLY A 125 -9.70 3.15 10.37
C GLY A 125 -9.59 3.51 8.89
N THR A 126 -8.76 4.50 8.57
CA THR A 126 -8.51 4.91 7.18
C THR A 126 -7.35 4.11 6.61
N VAL A 127 -7.66 3.20 5.69
CA VAL A 127 -6.71 2.28 5.08
C VAL A 127 -6.22 2.84 3.76
N LEU A 128 -4.90 2.81 3.57
CA LEU A 128 -4.24 3.01 2.29
C LEU A 128 -3.96 1.64 1.66
N GLY A 129 -4.59 1.37 0.53
CA GLY A 129 -4.36 0.19 -0.31
C GLY A 129 -3.44 0.54 -1.48
N VAL A 130 -2.32 -0.19 -1.61
CA VAL A 130 -1.39 -0.04 -2.74
C VAL A 130 -0.95 -1.39 -3.28
N VAL A 131 -0.69 -1.44 -4.59
CA VAL A 131 -0.12 -2.61 -5.24
C VAL A 131 1.31 -2.32 -5.65
N SER A 132 2.22 -3.07 -5.06
CA SER A 132 3.63 -3.05 -5.43
C SER A 132 3.95 -4.28 -6.27
N ASN A 133 4.81 -4.09 -7.26
CA ASN A 133 5.15 -5.08 -8.26
C ASN A 133 6.63 -5.39 -8.18
N VAL A 134 6.98 -6.66 -8.26
CA VAL A 134 8.36 -7.16 -8.31
C VAL A 134 8.57 -7.81 -9.67
N PRO A 135 9.11 -7.07 -10.65
CA PRO A 135 9.38 -7.62 -11.97
C PRO A 135 10.41 -8.74 -11.92
N THR A 136 10.25 -9.72 -12.79
CA THR A 136 11.26 -10.75 -13.05
C THR A 136 12.00 -10.48 -14.36
N LYS A 137 13.23 -10.97 -14.43
CA LYS A 137 14.08 -10.98 -15.63
C LYS A 137 13.83 -12.22 -16.49
N ASP A 138 13.20 -13.24 -15.91
CA ASP A 138 12.90 -14.49 -16.61
C ASP A 138 11.77 -14.25 -17.63
N PRO A 139 12.01 -14.45 -18.95
CA PRO A 139 10.97 -14.29 -19.95
C PRO A 139 9.87 -15.36 -19.87
N CYS A 140 10.10 -16.47 -19.16
CA CYS A 140 9.14 -17.56 -18.97
C CYS A 140 8.20 -17.33 -17.79
N ASP A 141 8.57 -16.45 -16.86
CA ASP A 141 7.69 -16.04 -15.76
C ASP A 141 6.59 -15.11 -16.27
N GLN A 142 5.50 -15.00 -15.52
CA GLN A 142 4.34 -14.14 -15.83
C GLN A 142 4.63 -12.63 -15.63
N GLY A 143 5.86 -12.18 -15.88
CA GLY A 143 6.32 -10.81 -15.69
C GLY A 143 6.77 -10.47 -14.28
N GLY A 144 6.56 -11.37 -13.31
CA GLY A 144 6.96 -11.23 -11.92
C GLY A 144 5.82 -11.61 -10.99
N TYR A 145 5.79 -10.97 -9.83
CA TYR A 145 4.69 -11.07 -8.86
C TYR A 145 4.38 -9.68 -8.30
N HIS A 146 3.27 -9.56 -7.60
CA HIS A 146 2.87 -8.34 -6.92
C HIS A 146 2.41 -8.62 -5.50
N TYR A 147 2.39 -7.56 -4.70
CA TYR A 147 1.81 -7.57 -3.36
C TYR A 147 0.64 -6.60 -3.31
N TYR A 148 -0.46 -7.07 -2.72
CA TYR A 148 -1.46 -6.19 -2.13
C TYR A 148 -0.96 -5.77 -0.75
N ASN A 149 -0.91 -4.45 -0.55
CA ASN A 149 -0.45 -3.86 0.69
C ASN A 149 -1.56 -3.00 1.27
N TYR A 150 -1.83 -3.22 2.56
CA TYR A 150 -2.75 -2.40 3.33
C TYR A 150 -2.02 -1.89 4.57
N LEU A 151 -2.12 -0.59 4.78
CA LEU A 151 -1.50 0.10 5.89
C LEU A 151 -2.43 1.20 6.36
N ASP A 152 -2.27 1.61 7.62
CA ASP A 152 -2.91 2.81 8.12
C ASP A 152 -2.39 4.02 7.33
N ALA A 153 -3.30 4.80 6.74
CA ALA A 153 -2.94 5.87 5.82
C ALA A 153 -2.13 6.97 6.51
N PHE A 154 -2.39 7.27 7.79
CA PHE A 154 -1.84 8.45 8.46
C PHE A 154 -0.59 8.15 9.28
N THR A 155 -0.30 6.89 9.54
CA THR A 155 0.91 6.47 10.26
C THR A 155 1.87 5.65 9.37
N GLY A 156 1.37 5.05 8.29
CA GLY A 156 2.11 4.09 7.45
C GLY A 156 2.37 2.76 8.15
N GLY A 157 1.79 2.57 9.35
CA GLY A 157 1.97 1.40 10.16
C GLY A 157 1.05 0.25 9.76
N ASN A 158 1.25 -0.86 10.44
CA ASN A 158 0.43 -2.06 10.28
C ASN A 158 -1.02 -1.86 10.75
N ILE A 159 -1.92 -2.69 10.22
CA ILE A 159 -3.31 -2.80 10.66
C ILE A 159 -3.46 -4.11 11.44
N SER A 160 -3.82 -4.00 12.72
CA SER A 160 -3.87 -5.12 13.66
C SER A 160 -5.29 -5.60 13.97
N VAL A 161 -6.23 -5.32 13.08
CA VAL A 161 -7.62 -5.77 13.17
C VAL A 161 -8.02 -6.45 11.86
N PRO A 162 -8.81 -7.53 11.91
CA PRO A 162 -9.23 -8.20 10.69
C PRO A 162 -10.28 -7.36 9.97
N PHE A 163 -10.06 -7.11 8.68
CA PHE A 163 -11.01 -6.42 7.81
C PHE A 163 -11.09 -7.03 6.39
N LEU A 164 -10.25 -8.03 6.12
CA LEU A 164 -10.13 -8.78 4.87
C LEU A 164 -10.18 -10.27 5.20
N ASP A 165 -10.88 -11.06 4.39
CA ASP A 165 -10.86 -12.53 4.40
C ASP A 165 -9.63 -13.02 3.63
N SER A 166 -8.47 -12.90 4.26
CA SER A 166 -7.17 -13.21 3.65
C SER A 166 -6.86 -14.70 3.59
N ASN A 167 -7.55 -15.52 4.38
CA ASN A 167 -7.41 -16.98 4.35
C ASN A 167 -8.46 -17.67 3.43
N HIS A 168 -9.43 -16.92 2.92
CA HIS A 168 -10.53 -17.37 2.05
C HIS A 168 -11.44 -18.44 2.68
N ASP A 169 -11.66 -18.39 3.99
CA ASP A 169 -12.61 -19.26 4.68
C ASP A 169 -14.06 -18.73 4.64
N GLY A 170 -14.26 -17.51 4.11
CA GLY A 170 -15.55 -16.86 3.97
C GLY A 170 -15.95 -16.03 5.19
N GLU A 171 -15.13 -16.00 6.23
CA GLU A 171 -15.29 -15.17 7.42
C GLU A 171 -14.17 -14.13 7.49
N VAL A 172 -14.42 -13.02 8.18
CA VAL A 172 -13.40 -12.01 8.48
C VAL A 172 -13.16 -12.05 9.99
N ASN A 173 -12.04 -12.65 10.40
CA ASN A 173 -11.73 -12.94 11.81
C ASN A 173 -10.20 -12.93 12.06
N ASP A 174 -9.78 -13.19 13.30
CA ASP A 174 -8.34 -13.15 13.67
C ASP A 174 -7.49 -14.18 12.91
N GLY A 175 -8.11 -15.20 12.30
CA GLY A 175 -7.48 -16.17 11.41
C GLY A 175 -7.03 -15.58 10.06
N ASP A 176 -7.43 -14.34 9.74
CA ASP A 176 -6.94 -13.57 8.60
C ASP A 176 -5.66 -12.79 8.90
N LEU A 177 -5.28 -12.72 10.18
CA LEU A 177 -4.09 -12.02 10.62
C LEU A 177 -2.91 -12.97 10.78
N VAL A 178 -1.71 -12.42 10.65
CA VAL A 178 -0.44 -13.14 10.81
C VAL A 178 0.32 -12.66 12.05
N LEU A 179 0.98 -13.58 12.72
CA LEU A 179 1.72 -13.32 13.96
C LEU A 179 3.10 -12.72 13.67
N ASN A 180 3.32 -11.50 14.12
CA ASN A 180 4.65 -10.91 14.21
C ASN A 180 5.49 -11.66 15.24
N ALA A 181 6.50 -12.42 14.78
CA ALA A 181 7.33 -13.24 15.65
C ALA A 181 8.13 -12.42 16.68
N THR A 182 8.32 -11.11 16.45
CA THR A 182 9.11 -10.24 17.31
C THR A 182 8.26 -9.61 18.41
N THR A 183 7.07 -9.11 18.07
CA THR A 183 6.21 -8.36 19.00
C THR A 183 5.10 -9.20 19.60
N GLY A 184 4.76 -10.34 18.99
CA GLY A 184 3.61 -11.16 19.36
C GLY A 184 2.27 -10.57 18.91
N ALA A 185 2.27 -9.47 18.15
CA ALA A 185 1.06 -8.84 17.64
C ALA A 185 0.55 -9.55 16.36
N LEU A 186 -0.77 -9.52 16.18
CA LEU A 186 -1.44 -9.99 14.96
C LEU A 186 -1.62 -8.82 13.99
N HIS A 187 -1.39 -9.08 12.71
CA HIS A 187 -1.31 -8.05 11.68
C HIS A 187 -1.89 -8.50 10.35
N THR A 188 -2.34 -7.54 9.55
CA THR A 188 -2.79 -7.79 8.19
C THR A 188 -1.58 -8.18 7.32
N PRO A 189 -1.57 -9.36 6.68
CA PRO A 189 -0.47 -9.79 5.83
C PRO A 189 -0.38 -8.97 4.54
N ARG A 190 0.84 -8.83 4.01
CA ARG A 190 1.02 -8.51 2.59
C ARG A 190 0.66 -9.75 1.78
N ARG A 191 -0.28 -9.62 0.84
CA ARG A 191 -0.76 -10.75 0.04
C ARG A 191 0.00 -10.81 -1.27
N LYS A 192 0.74 -11.89 -1.48
CA LYS A 192 1.57 -12.14 -2.68
C LYS A 192 0.76 -12.87 -3.75
N GLU A 193 0.76 -12.35 -4.97
CA GLU A 193 0.17 -13.01 -6.14
C GLU A 193 1.11 -13.03 -7.33
N GLN A 194 0.96 -14.04 -8.18
CA GLN A 194 1.73 -14.13 -9.42
C GLN A 194 1.25 -13.09 -10.44
N GLY A 195 2.15 -12.71 -11.34
CA GLY A 195 1.88 -11.70 -12.35
C GLY A 195 2.01 -10.28 -11.82
N LEU A 196 1.89 -9.33 -12.73
CA LEU A 196 1.94 -7.90 -12.43
C LEU A 196 0.53 -7.33 -12.39
N SER A 197 0.23 -6.44 -11.44
CA SER A 197 -1.07 -5.82 -11.28
C SER A 197 -0.96 -4.31 -11.10
N ALA A 198 -1.94 -3.59 -11.65
CA ALA A 198 -2.11 -2.16 -11.46
C ALA A 198 -3.39 -1.80 -10.69
N THR A 199 -4.13 -2.81 -10.19
CA THR A 199 -5.44 -2.57 -9.55
C THR A 199 -5.35 -2.91 -8.08
N THR A 200 -5.64 -1.96 -7.20
CA THR A 200 -5.45 -2.11 -5.75
C THR A 200 -6.69 -2.62 -5.03
N LEU A 201 -7.78 -1.85 -5.10
CA LEU A 201 -9.04 -2.08 -4.41
C LEU A 201 -10.19 -1.62 -5.31
N VAL A 202 -11.20 -2.46 -5.50
CA VAL A 202 -12.40 -2.12 -6.28
C VAL A 202 -13.60 -2.07 -5.35
N LEU A 203 -14.28 -0.93 -5.32
CA LEU A 203 -15.57 -0.77 -4.66
C LEU A 203 -16.69 -1.34 -5.54
N LYS A 204 -17.36 -2.39 -5.09
CA LYS A 204 -18.52 -2.98 -5.79
C LYS A 204 -19.71 -3.08 -4.83
N CYS A 205 -20.76 -2.30 -5.08
CA CYS A 205 -22.03 -2.36 -4.35
C CYS A 205 -21.94 -2.33 -2.81
N GLY A 206 -21.11 -1.44 -2.24
CA GLY A 206 -20.95 -1.33 -0.78
C GLY A 206 -20.07 -2.42 -0.14
N ARG A 207 -19.49 -3.30 -0.96
CA ARG A 207 -18.42 -4.22 -0.58
C ARG A 207 -17.13 -3.73 -1.23
N TYR A 208 -16.06 -3.63 -0.46
CA TYR A 208 -14.74 -3.52 -1.06
C TYR A 208 -14.35 -4.90 -1.58
N VAL A 209 -13.66 -4.96 -2.71
CA VAL A 209 -13.24 -6.19 -3.37
C VAL A 209 -11.79 -6.02 -3.76
N LEU A 210 -10.94 -6.96 -3.36
CA LEU A 210 -9.60 -7.04 -3.92
C LEU A 210 -9.70 -7.72 -5.28
N PRO A 211 -9.19 -7.12 -6.36
CA PRO A 211 -9.12 -7.78 -7.65
C PRO A 211 -7.95 -8.76 -7.64
N ALA A 212 -8.07 -9.89 -6.94
CA ALA A 212 -7.04 -10.92 -6.97
C ALA A 212 -6.97 -11.53 -8.38
N GLN A 213 -5.83 -11.45 -9.06
CA GLN A 213 -5.63 -12.16 -10.33
C GLN A 213 -5.07 -13.55 -10.01
N THR A 214 -5.85 -14.59 -10.25
CA THR A 214 -5.29 -15.95 -10.23
C THR A 214 -4.37 -16.14 -11.43
N SER A 215 -3.51 -17.16 -11.35
CA SER A 215 -2.65 -17.62 -12.46
C SER A 215 -3.39 -17.91 -13.77
N ASP A 216 -4.73 -18.01 -13.69
CA ASP A 216 -5.63 -18.34 -14.80
C ASP A 216 -6.34 -17.07 -15.35
N GLY A 217 -5.98 -15.88 -14.87
CA GLY A 217 -6.55 -14.60 -15.30
C GLY A 217 -7.94 -14.30 -14.74
N ASN A 218 -8.43 -15.09 -13.77
CA ASN A 218 -9.71 -14.84 -13.12
C ASN A 218 -9.55 -13.83 -11.99
N LEU A 219 -10.50 -12.90 -11.90
CA LEU A 219 -10.65 -12.03 -10.73
C LEU A 219 -11.28 -12.83 -9.60
N VAL A 220 -10.56 -13.06 -8.52
CA VAL A 220 -11.12 -13.57 -7.27
C VAL A 220 -11.60 -12.38 -6.45
N GLU A 221 -12.84 -12.43 -6.00
CA GLU A 221 -13.43 -11.39 -5.16
C GLU A 221 -13.15 -11.72 -3.69
N GLU A 222 -12.34 -10.92 -3.00
CA GLU A 222 -12.14 -11.09 -1.55
C GLU A 222 -13.26 -10.43 -0.76
N ALA A 223 -13.73 -11.11 0.29
CA ALA A 223 -14.71 -10.56 1.19
C ALA A 223 -14.07 -9.48 2.07
N VAL A 224 -14.61 -8.26 2.02
CA VAL A 224 -14.33 -7.24 3.03
C VAL A 224 -15.54 -7.12 3.96
N ASP A 225 -15.32 -7.20 5.28
CA ASP A 225 -16.36 -6.85 6.27
C ASP A 225 -16.54 -5.33 6.32
N ALA A 226 -17.36 -4.80 5.42
CA ALA A 226 -17.78 -3.41 5.46
C ALA A 226 -18.87 -3.21 6.52
N LYS A 227 -18.58 -3.43 7.81
CA LYS A 227 -19.37 -2.88 8.92
C LYS A 227 -19.21 -1.36 8.98
N GLY A 228 -19.81 -0.67 8.00
CA GLY A 228 -19.64 0.77 7.83
C GLY A 228 -20.52 1.44 6.78
N CYS A 229 -21.30 0.71 5.97
CA CYS A 229 -22.20 1.32 4.98
C CYS A 229 -23.44 2.02 5.58
N GLY A 230 -23.39 2.43 6.85
CA GLY A 230 -24.46 3.11 7.57
C GLY A 230 -23.93 4.15 8.55
N GLY A 231 -22.98 4.99 8.16
CA GLY A 231 -22.52 6.10 8.98
C GLY A 231 -21.61 7.04 8.22
N ALA A 232 -22.09 8.26 7.98
CA ALA A 232 -21.42 9.41 7.37
C ALA A 232 -19.87 9.35 7.34
N GLY A 233 -19.26 9.32 6.15
CA GLY A 233 -17.79 9.39 6.07
C GLY A 233 -17.12 9.52 4.71
N ILE A 234 -17.72 9.14 3.58
CA ILE A 234 -17.11 9.40 2.27
C ILE A 234 -18.13 10.05 1.33
N LYS A 235 -18.17 11.38 1.33
CA LYS A 235 -18.80 12.16 0.25
C LYS A 235 -17.72 12.56 -0.74
N GLY A 236 -17.55 11.79 -1.80
CA GLY A 236 -16.58 12.10 -2.86
C GLY A 236 -16.41 10.96 -3.86
N ARG A 237 -15.90 11.27 -5.04
CA ARG A 237 -15.57 10.29 -6.08
C ARG A 237 -14.25 9.60 -5.69
N VAL A 238 -14.29 8.30 -5.41
CA VAL A 238 -13.19 7.50 -4.84
C VAL A 238 -12.30 6.80 -5.87
N SER A 239 -12.63 6.96 -7.17
CA SER A 239 -11.75 6.69 -8.31
C SER A 239 -12.43 7.18 -9.60
N TRP A 240 -11.65 7.43 -10.65
CA TRP A 240 -12.17 7.66 -12.00
C TRP A 240 -11.66 6.56 -12.93
N ARG A 241 -12.58 6.03 -13.75
CA ARG A 241 -12.27 5.19 -14.90
C ARG A 241 -13.13 5.69 -16.06
N GLU A 242 -12.51 6.19 -17.12
CA GLU A 242 -13.23 6.40 -18.37
C GLU A 242 -13.65 5.05 -18.93
N LEU A 243 -14.93 4.94 -19.29
CA LEU A 243 -15.38 3.94 -20.23
C LEU A 243 -15.45 4.66 -21.58
N ILE A 244 -14.49 4.37 -22.45
CA ILE A 244 -14.55 4.82 -23.84
C ILE A 244 -15.59 3.94 -24.54
N ASN A 245 -16.58 4.57 -25.15
CA ASN A 245 -17.55 3.93 -26.07
C ASN A 245 -16.95 3.79 -27.47
#